data_AF-A0A2H1VQN2-F1
#
_entry.id   AF-A0A2H1VQN2-F1
#
_cell.length_a   1.000
_cell.length_b   1.000
_cell.length_c   1.000
_cell.angle_alpha   90.00
_cell.angle_beta   90.00
_cell.angle_gamma   90.00
#
_symmetry.space_group_name_H-M   'P 1'
#
loop_
_entity.id
_entity.type
_entity.pdbx_description
1 polymer ?
#
loop_
_entity_poly.entity_id
_entity_poly.type
_entity_poly.pdbx_seq_one_letter_code
_entity_poly.pdbx_strand_id
1 'polypeptide(L)'
;MGRLDRSDTTASQKTEMKQRLRCVSLSGNALVTPLVFQVSMGGGDCLPPGEVQHFTFEGTTNDVTSIALSFYSGLFAYNGWNYLNFIIEELKDPVRNLPRAIAISCTLVTVVYTFTNVAFYTTLSPTEVLGSAAVAVTFAERLFGWFALSIPLFVAASTFGAVNGVLLTSSRLFYAGAAQGQMPEMLTMVSARATPAAAVLAVALLSLVYLTVSDIYALINYVGFATWLSIGAAVLCLPVLRYTQPNLERPIKVNLFFP
;
A
#
# COMPACT_ATOMS: atom_id res chain seq x y z
N MET A 1 -9.42 -23.52 -53.71
CA MET A 1 -8.30 -23.61 -52.74
C MET A 1 -7.85 -22.19 -52.40
N GLY A 2 -8.65 -21.49 -51.59
CA GLY A 2 -8.41 -20.09 -51.23
C GLY A 2 -7.51 -20.02 -50.00
N ARG A 3 -6.33 -19.40 -50.13
CA ARG A 3 -5.43 -19.09 -49.02
C ARG A 3 -6.17 -18.18 -48.04
N LEU A 4 -6.50 -18.70 -46.86
CA LEU A 4 -6.86 -17.90 -45.68
C LEU A 4 -5.63 -17.08 -45.29
N ASP A 5 -5.74 -15.77 -45.47
CA ASP A 5 -4.65 -14.83 -45.24
C ASP A 5 -4.42 -14.64 -43.73
N ARG A 6 -3.17 -14.82 -43.29
CA ARG A 6 -2.73 -14.76 -41.88
C ARG A 6 -2.69 -13.32 -41.35
N SER A 7 -2.84 -12.34 -42.24
CA SER A 7 -2.89 -10.91 -41.95
C SER A 7 -4.23 -10.48 -41.33
N ASP A 8 -5.36 -11.05 -41.78
CA ASP A 8 -6.69 -10.69 -41.30
C ASP A 8 -6.99 -11.21 -39.89
N THR A 9 -6.46 -12.40 -39.55
CA THR A 9 -6.62 -12.99 -38.21
C THR A 9 -5.85 -12.21 -37.14
N THR A 10 -4.70 -11.60 -37.47
CA THR A 10 -3.90 -10.83 -36.51
C THR A 10 -4.41 -9.40 -36.32
N ALA A 11 -5.02 -8.79 -37.35
CA ALA A 11 -5.70 -7.50 -37.24
C ALA A 11 -7.04 -7.62 -36.49
N SER A 12 -7.81 -8.68 -36.74
CA SER A 12 -9.04 -9.00 -36.00
C SER A 12 -8.75 -9.31 -34.52
N GLN A 13 -7.71 -10.09 -34.22
CA GLN A 13 -7.32 -10.36 -32.83
C GLN A 13 -6.75 -9.12 -32.10
N LYS A 14 -5.98 -8.25 -32.76
CA LYS A 14 -5.51 -6.99 -32.14
C LYS A 14 -6.66 -6.04 -31.84
N THR A 15 -7.72 -6.05 -32.65
CA THR A 15 -8.90 -5.21 -32.47
C THR A 15 -9.79 -5.76 -31.35
N GLU A 16 -10.04 -7.08 -31.32
CA GLU A 16 -10.73 -7.73 -30.21
C GLU A 16 -9.98 -7.61 -28.88
N MET A 17 -8.64 -7.71 -28.87
CA MET A 17 -7.85 -7.58 -27.65
C MET A 17 -7.80 -6.13 -27.16
N LYS A 18 -7.77 -5.13 -28.07
CA LYS A 18 -7.96 -3.71 -27.71
C LYS A 18 -9.39 -3.40 -27.23
N GLN A 19 -10.40 -4.11 -27.71
CA GLN A 19 -11.79 -4.00 -27.22
C GLN A 19 -11.97 -4.68 -25.87
N ARG A 20 -11.37 -5.84 -25.63
CA ARG A 20 -11.39 -6.53 -24.32
C ARG A 20 -10.58 -5.80 -23.26
N LEU A 21 -9.43 -5.19 -23.61
CA LEU A 21 -8.68 -4.31 -22.72
C LEU A 21 -9.40 -2.99 -22.44
N ARG A 22 -10.15 -2.43 -23.41
CA ARG A 22 -11.05 -1.29 -23.14
C ARG A 22 -12.27 -1.69 -22.31
N CYS A 23 -12.85 -2.87 -22.48
CA CYS A 23 -13.95 -3.35 -21.63
C CYS A 23 -13.49 -3.60 -20.19
N VAL A 24 -12.28 -4.11 -19.95
CA VAL A 24 -11.73 -4.29 -18.58
C VAL A 24 -11.29 -2.96 -17.97
N SER A 25 -10.67 -2.06 -18.76
CA SER A 25 -10.27 -0.74 -18.27
C SER A 25 -11.44 0.23 -18.09
N LEU A 26 -12.48 0.18 -18.93
CA LEU A 26 -13.72 0.94 -18.72
C LEU A 26 -14.63 0.28 -17.67
N SER A 27 -14.68 -1.04 -17.53
CA SER A 27 -15.49 -1.66 -16.46
C SER A 27 -14.88 -1.48 -15.06
N GLY A 28 -13.55 -1.27 -14.96
CA GLY A 28 -12.87 -0.93 -13.71
C GLY A 28 -12.88 0.57 -13.40
N ASN A 29 -12.68 1.45 -14.40
CA ASN A 29 -12.57 2.89 -14.17
C ASN A 29 -13.87 3.67 -14.42
N ALA A 30 -14.86 3.13 -15.13
CA ALA A 30 -16.15 3.81 -15.34
C ALA A 30 -17.23 3.41 -14.32
N LEU A 31 -16.97 2.42 -13.45
CA LEU A 31 -17.85 2.10 -12.33
C LEU A 31 -17.29 2.64 -11.01
N VAL A 32 -15.99 2.56 -10.75
CA VAL A 32 -15.41 3.00 -9.46
C VAL A 32 -15.41 4.52 -9.32
N THR A 33 -15.20 5.27 -10.41
CA THR A 33 -15.17 6.73 -10.32
C THR A 33 -16.57 7.33 -10.08
N PRO A 34 -17.65 6.93 -10.78
CA PRO A 34 -18.99 7.38 -10.40
C PRO A 34 -19.52 6.68 -9.14
N LEU A 35 -19.20 5.43 -8.79
CA LEU A 35 -19.65 4.88 -7.49
C LEU A 35 -18.97 5.58 -6.29
N VAL A 36 -17.71 5.99 -6.40
CA VAL A 36 -17.06 6.75 -5.30
C VAL A 36 -17.51 8.21 -5.32
N PHE A 37 -17.77 8.81 -6.50
CA PHE A 37 -18.38 10.14 -6.59
C PHE A 37 -19.87 10.16 -6.27
N GLN A 38 -20.58 9.05 -6.37
CA GLN A 38 -22.03 8.90 -6.11
C GLN A 38 -22.29 8.22 -4.76
N VAL A 39 -21.24 7.68 -4.10
CA VAL A 39 -21.21 7.42 -2.65
C VAL A 39 -20.74 8.68 -1.91
N SER A 40 -19.89 9.52 -2.51
CA SER A 40 -19.55 10.86 -2.01
C SER A 40 -20.58 11.94 -2.39
N MET A 41 -21.38 11.71 -3.45
CA MET A 41 -22.58 12.46 -3.80
C MET A 41 -23.73 11.45 -3.94
N GLY A 42 -24.09 10.84 -2.81
CA GLY A 42 -25.33 10.06 -2.70
C GLY A 42 -26.48 10.85 -3.26
N GLY A 43 -27.01 10.38 -4.40
CA GLY A 43 -28.32 10.80 -4.88
C GLY A 43 -29.35 10.49 -3.80
N GLY A 44 -29.94 11.55 -3.27
CA GLY A 44 -30.89 11.56 -2.16
C GLY A 44 -30.57 12.77 -1.30
N ASP A 45 -31.51 13.71 -1.23
CA ASP A 45 -31.47 15.01 -0.55
C ASP A 45 -31.25 14.94 0.97
N CYS A 46 -30.25 14.19 1.45
CA CYS A 46 -30.06 13.82 2.86
C CYS A 46 -28.61 14.02 3.36
N LEU A 47 -27.70 14.53 2.52
CA LEU A 47 -26.34 14.88 2.93
C LEU A 47 -26.22 16.40 3.06
N PRO A 48 -25.85 16.95 4.23
CA PRO A 48 -25.63 18.39 4.36
C PRO A 48 -24.55 18.84 3.35
N PRO A 49 -24.71 20.02 2.73
CA PRO A 49 -23.72 20.53 1.78
C PRO A 49 -22.35 20.59 2.48
N GLY A 50 -21.36 19.89 1.92
CA GLY A 50 -20.03 19.81 2.52
C GLY A 50 -19.46 21.19 2.83
N GLU A 51 -19.07 21.41 4.08
CA GLU A 51 -18.59 22.71 4.53
C GLU A 51 -17.12 22.88 4.11
N VAL A 52 -16.86 23.68 3.09
CA VAL A 52 -15.48 23.99 2.64
C VAL A 52 -14.72 24.90 3.61
N GLN A 53 -15.35 25.31 4.71
CA GLN A 53 -14.81 26.26 5.70
C GLN A 53 -13.65 25.67 6.52
N HIS A 54 -13.51 24.35 6.55
CA HIS A 54 -12.44 23.66 7.26
C HIS A 54 -11.14 23.52 6.44
N PHE A 55 -11.16 23.86 5.15
CA PHE A 55 -9.95 23.95 4.31
C PHE A 55 -9.20 25.26 4.57
N THR A 56 -8.77 25.45 5.82
CA THR A 56 -8.13 26.67 6.26
C THR A 56 -6.69 26.36 6.68
N PHE A 57 -5.73 27.12 6.16
CA PHE A 57 -4.30 27.00 6.50
C PHE A 57 -3.93 27.72 7.80
N GLU A 58 -4.91 28.16 8.59
CA GLU A 58 -4.70 28.85 9.86
C GLU A 58 -4.06 27.90 10.88
N GLY A 59 -2.94 28.33 11.48
CA GLY A 59 -2.15 27.50 12.39
C GLY A 59 -1.07 26.64 11.74
N THR A 60 -0.85 26.77 10.42
CA THR A 60 0.25 26.06 9.74
C THR A 60 1.60 26.61 10.20
N THR A 61 2.45 25.75 10.76
CA THR A 61 3.83 26.08 11.09
C THR A 61 4.73 25.80 9.89
N ASN A 62 5.56 26.78 9.50
CA ASN A 62 6.56 26.62 8.44
C ASN A 62 7.87 26.00 8.94
N ASP A 63 7.83 25.36 10.11
CA ASP A 63 9.01 24.74 10.69
C ASP A 63 9.36 23.44 9.95
N VAL A 64 10.63 23.31 9.57
CA VAL A 64 11.14 22.20 8.76
C VAL A 64 10.94 20.87 9.49
N THR A 65 11.05 20.86 10.82
CA THR A 65 10.86 19.66 11.64
C THR A 65 9.41 19.18 11.61
N SER A 66 8.46 20.11 11.74
CA SER A 66 7.03 19.80 11.70
C SER A 66 6.60 19.25 10.34
N ILE A 67 7.16 19.82 9.26
CA ILE A 67 6.95 19.33 7.89
C ILE A 67 7.58 17.93 7.73
N ALA A 68 8.78 17.68 8.24
CA ALA A 68 9.40 16.37 8.15
C ALA A 68 8.59 15.28 8.88
N LEU A 69 8.10 15.58 10.10
CA LEU A 69 7.28 14.65 10.89
C LEU A 69 5.93 14.33 10.23
N SER A 70 5.31 15.30 9.55
CA SER A 70 4.08 15.05 8.79
C SER A 70 4.34 14.15 7.57
N PHE A 71 5.48 14.33 6.88
CA PHE A 71 5.93 13.40 5.85
C PHE A 71 6.18 11.99 6.40
N TYR A 72 6.79 11.83 7.57
CA TYR A 72 6.98 10.50 8.18
C TYR A 72 5.65 9.78 8.41
N SER A 73 4.66 10.50 8.95
CA SER A 73 3.32 9.94 9.19
C SER A 73 2.60 9.58 7.88
N GLY A 74 2.71 10.42 6.86
CA GLY A 74 2.17 10.14 5.53
C GLY A 74 2.85 8.95 4.86
N LEU A 75 4.18 8.89 4.91
CA LEU A 75 4.99 7.81 4.33
C LEU A 75 4.74 6.46 5.00
N PHE A 76 4.41 6.46 6.29
CA PHE A 76 3.97 5.25 6.99
C PHE A 76 2.67 4.67 6.37
N ALA A 77 1.71 5.52 5.99
CA ALA A 77 0.46 5.06 5.36
C ALA A 77 0.67 4.45 3.96
N TYR A 78 1.77 4.80 3.28
CA TYR A 78 2.20 4.20 2.00
C TYR A 78 3.20 3.06 2.17
N ASN A 79 3.52 2.66 3.41
CA ASN A 79 4.45 1.57 3.65
C ASN A 79 3.87 0.24 3.15
N GLY A 80 4.75 -0.65 2.67
CA GLY A 80 4.39 -1.99 2.22
C GLY A 80 4.55 -2.26 0.72
N TRP A 81 4.90 -1.25 -0.07
CA TRP A 81 5.29 -1.44 -1.48
C TRP A 81 6.45 -2.45 -1.65
N ASN A 82 7.34 -2.56 -0.67
CA ASN A 82 8.44 -3.52 -0.67
C ASN A 82 7.97 -4.99 -0.61
N TYR A 83 6.79 -5.26 -0.06
CA TYR A 83 6.32 -6.64 0.09
C TYR A 83 6.02 -7.32 -1.26
N LEU A 84 5.72 -6.54 -2.30
CA LEU A 84 5.54 -7.05 -3.66
C LEU A 84 6.81 -7.74 -4.17
N ASN A 85 8.00 -7.31 -3.73
CA ASN A 85 9.27 -7.90 -4.15
C ASN A 85 9.41 -9.34 -3.65
N PHE A 86 8.80 -9.71 -2.51
CA PHE A 86 8.88 -11.08 -1.98
C PHE A 86 7.98 -12.09 -2.72
N ILE A 87 7.05 -11.60 -3.55
CA ILE A 87 6.10 -12.42 -4.31
C ILE A 87 6.46 -12.38 -5.81
N ILE A 88 7.64 -11.87 -6.16
CA ILE A 88 8.11 -11.76 -7.54
C ILE A 88 8.18 -13.13 -8.23
N GLU A 89 8.52 -14.20 -7.48
CA GLU A 89 8.63 -15.57 -7.99
C GLU A 89 7.29 -16.16 -8.43
N GLU A 90 6.17 -15.63 -7.92
CA GLU A 90 4.82 -16.08 -8.27
C GLU A 90 4.18 -15.22 -9.38
N LEU A 91 4.85 -14.13 -9.76
CA LEU A 91 4.34 -13.21 -10.76
C LEU A 91 4.60 -13.75 -12.18
N LYS A 92 3.54 -13.84 -12.99
CA LYS A 92 3.68 -14.12 -14.43
C LYS A 92 4.41 -12.94 -15.08
N ASP A 93 5.49 -13.20 -15.81
CA ASP A 93 6.34 -12.18 -16.48
C ASP A 93 6.77 -11.01 -15.57
N PRO A 94 7.63 -11.26 -14.56
CA PRO A 94 7.96 -10.27 -13.52
C PRO A 94 8.60 -9.00 -14.09
N VAL A 95 9.42 -9.12 -15.14
CA VAL A 95 10.15 -7.99 -15.75
C VAL A 95 9.22 -6.88 -16.26
N ARG A 96 8.03 -7.25 -16.76
CA ARG A 96 7.07 -6.27 -17.31
C ARG A 96 5.94 -5.95 -16.35
N ASN A 97 5.47 -6.95 -15.60
CA ASN A 97 4.29 -6.80 -14.76
C ASN A 97 4.61 -6.15 -13.41
N LEU A 98 5.81 -6.36 -12.85
CA LEU A 98 6.22 -5.74 -11.59
C LEU A 98 6.21 -4.20 -11.66
N PRO A 99 6.90 -3.54 -12.61
CA PRO A 99 6.92 -2.07 -12.66
C PRO A 99 5.54 -1.47 -12.96
N ARG A 100 4.72 -2.16 -13.76
CA ARG A 100 3.34 -1.74 -14.06
C ARG A 100 2.43 -1.87 -12.84
N ALA A 101 2.56 -2.96 -12.10
CA ALA A 101 1.81 -3.18 -10.88
C ALA A 101 2.11 -2.08 -9.86
N ILE A 102 3.39 -1.78 -9.63
CA ILE A 102 3.82 -0.70 -8.72
C ILE A 102 3.25 0.65 -9.16
N ALA A 103 3.37 1.01 -10.44
CA ALA A 103 2.86 2.29 -10.93
C ALA A 103 1.34 2.41 -10.74
N ILE A 104 0.58 1.39 -11.11
CA ILE A 104 -0.89 1.39 -10.98
C ILE A 104 -1.30 1.41 -9.50
N SER A 105 -0.66 0.60 -8.65
CA SER A 105 -0.98 0.56 -7.22
C SER A 105 -0.68 1.88 -6.53
N CYS A 106 0.48 2.48 -6.80
CA CYS A 106 0.85 3.77 -6.20
C CYS A 106 -0.13 4.86 -6.62
N THR A 107 -0.44 5.00 -7.90
CA THR A 107 -1.39 6.02 -8.37
C THR A 107 -2.78 5.81 -7.80
N LEU A 108 -3.27 4.57 -7.77
CA LEU A 108 -4.60 4.26 -7.23
C LEU A 108 -4.69 4.57 -5.74
N VAL A 109 -3.70 4.15 -4.95
CA VAL A 109 -3.66 4.41 -3.50
C VAL A 109 -3.60 5.92 -3.23
N THR A 110 -2.79 6.67 -4.00
CA THR A 110 -2.74 8.13 -3.85
C THR A 110 -4.08 8.79 -4.10
N VAL A 111 -4.77 8.41 -5.18
CA VAL A 111 -6.09 8.95 -5.51
C VAL A 111 -7.10 8.65 -4.38
N VAL A 112 -7.16 7.41 -3.91
CA VAL A 112 -8.06 7.01 -2.83
C VAL A 112 -7.74 7.76 -1.53
N TYR A 113 -6.47 7.84 -1.14
CA TYR A 113 -6.07 8.53 0.08
C TYR A 113 -6.36 10.03 0.02
N THR A 114 -6.14 10.69 -1.12
CA THR A 114 -6.50 12.10 -1.30
C THR A 114 -8.01 12.30 -1.16
N PHE A 115 -8.83 11.46 -1.80
CA PHE A 115 -10.29 11.58 -1.70
C PHE A 115 -10.80 11.33 -0.27
N THR A 116 -10.25 10.36 0.45
CA THR A 116 -10.62 10.11 1.85
C THR A 116 -10.29 11.31 2.74
N ASN A 117 -9.13 11.93 2.56
CA ASN A 117 -8.77 13.13 3.33
C ASN A 117 -9.71 14.31 3.00
N VAL A 118 -10.06 14.51 1.73
CA VAL A 118 -11.05 15.52 1.34
C VAL A 118 -12.40 15.26 2.02
N ALA A 119 -12.88 14.01 2.02
CA ALA A 119 -14.13 13.64 2.68
C ALA A 119 -14.11 13.94 4.20
N PHE A 120 -13.01 13.63 4.89
CA PHE A 120 -12.86 13.96 6.32
C PHE A 120 -12.91 15.46 6.57
N TYR A 121 -12.15 16.27 5.81
CA TYR A 121 -12.15 17.72 6.01
C TYR A 121 -13.45 18.41 5.60
N THR A 122 -14.29 17.81 4.75
CA THR A 122 -15.61 18.38 4.42
C THR A 122 -16.67 18.18 5.52
N THR A 123 -16.41 17.34 6.51
CA THR A 123 -17.44 16.88 7.47
C THR A 123 -17.02 17.02 8.94
N LEU A 124 -15.72 17.01 9.21
CA LEU A 124 -15.13 17.15 10.54
C LEU A 124 -14.27 18.40 10.60
N SER A 125 -14.33 19.09 11.73
CA SER A 125 -13.44 20.22 12.00
C SER A 125 -12.01 19.74 12.34
N PRO A 126 -10.96 20.55 12.11
CA PRO A 126 -9.57 20.14 12.41
C PRO A 126 -9.35 19.76 13.88
N THR A 127 -10.04 20.41 14.81
CA THR A 127 -9.96 20.11 16.25
C THR A 127 -10.56 18.73 16.59
N GLU A 128 -11.63 18.34 15.91
CA GLU A 128 -12.24 17.01 16.06
C GLU A 128 -11.35 15.91 15.46
N VAL A 129 -10.70 16.18 14.33
CA VAL A 129 -9.75 15.22 13.72
C VAL A 129 -8.55 15.00 14.64
N LEU A 130 -7.99 16.06 15.23
CA LEU A 130 -6.85 15.96 16.15
C LEU A 130 -7.24 15.36 17.51
N GLY A 131 -8.48 15.55 17.96
CA GLY A 131 -9.00 14.99 19.22
C GLY A 131 -9.48 13.54 19.12
N SER A 132 -9.68 13.02 17.90
CA SER A 132 -10.21 11.68 17.67
C SER A 132 -9.09 10.65 17.52
N ALA A 133 -9.11 9.61 18.36
CA ALA A 133 -8.24 8.45 18.21
C ALA A 133 -8.58 7.62 16.96
N ALA A 134 -9.82 7.72 16.44
CA ALA A 134 -10.31 6.94 15.31
C ALA A 134 -11.17 7.81 14.39
N VAL A 135 -10.51 8.61 13.55
CA VAL A 135 -11.13 9.60 12.65
C VAL A 135 -12.24 9.01 11.78
N ALA A 136 -12.05 7.79 11.27
CA ALA A 136 -13.03 7.10 10.44
C ALA A 136 -14.33 6.75 11.18
N VAL A 137 -14.26 6.48 12.49
CA VAL A 137 -15.45 6.16 13.30
C VAL A 137 -16.22 7.43 13.60
N THR A 138 -15.53 8.50 14.00
CA THR A 138 -16.15 9.83 14.21
C THR A 138 -16.80 10.38 12.94
N PHE A 139 -16.20 10.12 11.77
CA PHE A 139 -16.79 10.43 10.47
C PHE A 139 -18.09 9.63 10.24
N ALA A 140 -18.07 8.33 10.54
CA ALA A 140 -19.23 7.45 10.37
C ALA A 140 -20.40 7.84 11.27
N GLU A 141 -20.12 8.21 12.53
CA GLU A 141 -21.13 8.65 13.49
C GLU A 141 -21.83 9.94 13.03
N ARG A 142 -21.07 10.90 12.47
CA ARG A 142 -21.61 12.16 11.92
C ARG A 142 -22.54 11.95 10.72
N LEU A 143 -22.22 11.01 9.84
CA LEU A 143 -22.89 10.83 8.54
C LEU A 143 -24.00 9.77 8.55
N PHE A 144 -23.71 8.64 9.16
CA PHE A 144 -24.48 7.41 8.96
C PHE A 144 -25.30 7.00 10.18
N GLY A 145 -25.16 7.70 11.32
CA GLY A 145 -25.95 7.47 12.53
C GLY A 145 -25.96 5.99 12.93
N TRP A 146 -27.12 5.32 12.78
CA TRP A 146 -27.30 3.90 13.10
C TRP A 146 -26.39 2.95 12.31
N PHE A 147 -25.98 3.33 11.08
CA PHE A 147 -25.08 2.52 10.26
C PHE A 147 -23.59 2.71 10.61
N ALA A 148 -23.28 3.61 11.55
CA ALA A 148 -21.91 3.88 11.99
C ALA A 148 -21.20 2.65 12.57
N LEU A 149 -21.93 1.70 13.18
CA LEU A 149 -21.37 0.46 13.74
C LEU A 149 -20.75 -0.47 12.69
N SER A 150 -21.13 -0.35 11.42
CA SER A 150 -20.56 -1.17 10.35
C SER A 150 -19.11 -0.77 10.03
N ILE A 151 -18.76 0.51 10.15
CA ILE A 151 -17.45 1.04 9.77
C ILE A 151 -16.32 0.48 10.66
N PRO A 152 -16.41 0.49 12.00
CA PRO A 152 -15.44 -0.17 12.87
C PRO A 152 -15.24 -1.65 12.54
N LEU A 153 -16.29 -2.36 12.16
CA LEU A 153 -16.21 -3.78 11.78
C LEU A 153 -15.39 -3.98 10.50
N PHE A 154 -15.63 -3.16 9.46
CA PHE A 154 -14.84 -3.20 8.23
C PHE A 154 -13.38 -2.77 8.46
N VAL A 155 -13.15 -1.76 9.30
CA VAL A 155 -11.80 -1.32 9.68
C VAL A 155 -11.07 -2.44 10.43
N ALA A 156 -11.72 -3.10 11.39
CA ALA A 156 -11.15 -4.22 12.12
C ALA A 156 -10.84 -5.43 11.21
N ALA A 157 -11.74 -5.74 10.27
CA ALA A 157 -11.49 -6.79 9.29
C ALA A 157 -10.29 -6.45 8.38
N SER A 158 -10.13 -5.18 8.00
CA SER A 158 -9.01 -4.70 7.21
C SER A 158 -7.68 -4.80 7.97
N THR A 159 -7.64 -4.38 9.23
CA THR A 159 -6.41 -4.48 10.05
C THR A 159 -6.03 -5.92 10.32
N PHE A 160 -7.01 -6.80 10.55
CA PHE A 160 -6.79 -8.24 10.66
C PHE A 160 -6.20 -8.84 9.38
N GLY A 161 -6.74 -8.46 8.22
CA GLY A 161 -6.21 -8.87 6.91
C GLY A 161 -4.77 -8.39 6.68
N ALA A 162 -4.46 -7.15 7.08
CA ALA A 162 -3.11 -6.59 6.96
C ALA A 162 -2.09 -7.37 7.81
N VAL A 163 -2.41 -7.66 9.08
CA VAL A 163 -1.53 -8.45 9.96
C VAL A 163 -1.31 -9.85 9.42
N ASN A 164 -2.36 -10.51 8.92
CA ASN A 164 -2.22 -11.83 8.29
C ASN A 164 -1.31 -11.78 7.04
N GLY A 165 -1.43 -10.74 6.22
CA GLY A 165 -0.54 -10.52 5.07
C GLY A 165 0.93 -10.37 5.48
N VAL A 166 1.21 -9.60 6.55
CA VAL A 166 2.57 -9.42 7.08
C VAL A 166 3.14 -10.73 7.66
N LEU A 167 2.31 -11.55 8.31
CA LEU A 167 2.74 -12.87 8.79
C LEU A 167 3.14 -13.80 7.65
N LEU A 168 2.40 -13.78 6.53
CA LEU A 168 2.74 -14.57 5.35
C LEU A 168 4.05 -14.10 4.69
N THR A 169 4.27 -12.78 4.56
CA THR A 169 5.49 -12.25 3.91
C THR A 169 6.72 -12.38 4.79
N SER A 170 6.60 -12.17 6.10
CA SER A 170 7.72 -12.31 7.06
C SER A 170 8.29 -13.74 7.05
N SER A 171 7.45 -14.75 6.92
CA SER A 171 7.88 -16.15 6.81
C SER A 171 8.88 -16.41 5.68
N ARG A 172 8.71 -15.75 4.52
CA ARG A 172 9.61 -15.86 3.37
C ARG A 172 10.96 -15.19 3.63
N LEU A 173 10.95 -14.05 4.31
CA LEU A 173 12.16 -13.33 4.68
C LEU A 173 13.04 -14.17 5.63
N PHE A 174 12.43 -14.82 6.62
CA PHE A 174 13.15 -15.72 7.53
C PHE A 174 13.74 -16.92 6.80
N TYR A 175 13.00 -17.51 5.85
CA TYR A 175 13.50 -18.63 5.03
C TYR A 175 14.67 -18.21 4.13
N ALA A 176 14.60 -17.05 3.49
CA ALA A 176 15.71 -16.54 2.68
C ALA A 176 16.95 -16.24 3.52
N GLY A 177 16.78 -15.67 4.72
CA GLY A 177 17.88 -15.43 5.67
C GLY A 177 18.50 -16.72 6.21
N ALA A 178 17.68 -17.75 6.42
CA ALA A 178 18.10 -19.09 6.80
C ALA A 178 19.00 -19.74 5.74
N ALA A 179 18.59 -19.66 4.47
CA ALA A 179 19.31 -20.27 3.37
C ALA A 179 20.73 -19.70 3.20
N GLN A 180 20.97 -18.45 3.66
CA GLN A 180 22.28 -17.81 3.66
C GLN A 180 23.06 -18.02 4.96
N GLY A 181 22.56 -18.83 5.90
CA GLY A 181 23.19 -19.10 7.19
C GLY A 181 23.24 -17.89 8.14
N GLN A 182 22.48 -16.83 7.87
CA GLN A 182 22.49 -15.60 8.67
C GLN A 182 21.53 -15.64 9.86
N MET A 183 20.69 -16.69 9.97
CA MET A 183 19.74 -16.85 11.07
C MET A 183 19.95 -18.17 11.82
N PRO A 184 19.71 -18.21 13.14
CA PRO A 184 19.80 -19.44 13.94
C PRO A 184 18.87 -20.52 13.41
N GLU A 185 19.36 -21.75 13.25
CA GLU A 185 18.62 -22.88 12.67
C GLU A 185 17.29 -23.18 13.40
N MET A 186 17.16 -22.85 14.69
CA MET A 186 15.90 -23.00 15.43
C MET A 186 14.74 -22.15 14.86
N LEU A 187 15.02 -20.98 14.29
CA LEU A 187 13.99 -20.11 13.71
C LEU A 187 13.58 -20.54 12.30
N THR A 188 14.35 -21.43 11.69
CA THR A 188 14.21 -21.84 10.29
C THR A 188 13.58 -23.23 10.17
N MET A 189 13.38 -23.91 11.30
CA MET A 189 12.68 -25.18 11.39
C MET A 189 11.26 -25.07 10.83
N VAL A 190 11.06 -25.71 9.68
CA VAL A 190 9.76 -25.85 9.05
C VAL A 190 9.02 -27.01 9.72
N SER A 191 7.82 -26.74 10.23
CA SER A 191 6.96 -27.78 10.80
C SER A 191 6.49 -28.77 9.73
N ALA A 192 6.01 -29.94 10.15
CA ALA A 192 5.46 -30.98 9.25
C ALA A 192 4.33 -30.49 8.33
N ARG A 193 3.73 -29.32 8.60
CA ARG A 193 2.72 -28.65 7.76
C ARG A 193 3.29 -27.57 6.84
N ALA A 194 4.60 -27.57 6.58
CA ALA A 194 5.29 -26.58 5.74
C ALA A 194 5.15 -25.11 6.23
N THR A 195 4.88 -24.91 7.53
CA THR A 195 4.80 -23.59 8.16
C THR A 195 5.97 -23.36 9.11
N PRO A 196 6.65 -22.19 9.06
CA PRO A 196 7.73 -21.87 9.99
C PRO A 196 7.14 -21.42 11.33
N ALA A 197 6.67 -22.39 12.12
CA ALA A 197 5.98 -22.15 13.39
C ALA A 197 6.87 -21.41 14.40
N ALA A 198 8.16 -21.73 14.47
CA ALA A 198 9.10 -21.09 15.38
C ALA A 198 9.32 -19.60 15.06
N ALA A 199 9.46 -19.25 13.76
CA ALA A 199 9.60 -17.86 13.33
C ALA A 199 8.33 -17.04 13.63
N VAL A 200 7.15 -17.60 13.32
CA VAL A 200 5.87 -16.93 13.59
C VAL A 200 5.67 -16.71 15.10
N LEU A 201 6.00 -17.70 15.93
CA LEU A 201 5.94 -17.55 17.38
C LEU A 201 6.93 -16.51 17.90
N ALA A 202 8.16 -16.46 17.36
CA ALA A 202 9.13 -15.44 17.74
C ALA A 202 8.66 -14.03 17.38
N VAL A 203 8.11 -13.84 16.17
CA VAL A 203 7.51 -12.55 15.75
C VAL A 203 6.30 -12.20 16.62
N ALA A 204 5.45 -13.17 16.95
CA ALA A 204 4.30 -12.94 17.81
C ALA A 204 4.71 -12.52 19.22
N LEU A 205 5.71 -13.19 19.82
CA LEU A 205 6.26 -12.82 21.12
C LEU A 205 6.88 -11.42 21.10
N LEU A 206 7.67 -11.11 20.07
CA LEU A 206 8.24 -9.79 19.87
C LEU A 206 7.15 -8.72 19.72
N SER A 207 6.08 -9.03 18.99
CA SER A 207 4.91 -8.15 18.86
C SER A 207 4.21 -7.92 20.20
N LEU A 208 4.09 -8.94 21.06
CA LEU A 208 3.52 -8.78 22.41
C LEU A 208 4.39 -7.87 23.28
N VAL A 209 5.72 -7.94 23.14
CA VAL A 209 6.63 -7.02 23.83
C VAL A 209 6.43 -5.58 23.32
N TYR A 210 6.33 -5.38 22.00
CA TYR A 210 6.07 -4.04 21.45
C TYR A 210 4.72 -3.45 21.85
N LEU A 211 3.70 -4.29 22.10
CA LEU A 211 2.40 -3.83 22.62
C LEU A 211 2.49 -3.24 24.04
N THR A 212 3.56 -3.47 24.80
CA THR A 212 3.75 -2.83 26.11
C THR A 212 4.06 -1.34 26.01
N VAL A 213 4.44 -0.85 24.81
CA VAL A 213 4.66 0.57 24.55
C VAL A 213 3.31 1.23 24.23
N SER A 214 2.94 2.22 25.05
CA SER A 214 1.63 2.87 24.99
C SER A 214 1.51 3.96 23.93
N ASP A 215 2.63 4.47 23.39
CA ASP A 215 2.63 5.51 22.34
C ASP A 215 2.83 4.94 20.94
N ILE A 216 1.76 4.97 20.14
CA ILE A 216 1.75 4.50 18.75
C ILE A 216 2.59 5.41 17.85
N TYR A 217 2.62 6.72 18.10
CA TYR A 217 3.37 7.66 17.26
C TYR A 217 4.88 7.47 17.44
N ALA A 218 5.33 7.18 18.66
CA ALA A 218 6.72 6.80 18.92
C ALA A 218 7.12 5.52 18.15
N LEU A 219 6.23 4.51 18.13
CA LEU A 219 6.44 3.28 17.36
C LEU A 219 6.54 3.54 15.85
N ILE A 220 5.64 4.36 15.31
CA ILE A 220 5.64 4.75 13.89
C ILE A 220 6.96 5.45 13.54
N ASN A 221 7.42 6.40 14.36
CA ASN A 221 8.66 7.12 14.12
C ASN A 221 9.88 6.19 14.18
N TYR A 222 9.91 5.24 15.14
CA TYR A 222 10.99 4.27 15.25
C TYR A 222 11.08 3.35 14.03
N VAL A 223 9.95 2.75 13.63
CA VAL A 223 9.88 1.87 12.46
C VAL A 223 10.16 2.65 11.18
N GLY A 224 9.62 3.87 11.07
CA GLY A 224 9.85 4.78 9.96
C GLY A 224 11.35 5.03 9.78
N PHE A 225 12.04 5.47 10.83
CA PHE A 225 13.48 5.72 10.78
C PHE A 225 14.28 4.49 10.33
N ALA A 226 14.05 3.33 10.95
CA ALA A 226 14.76 2.10 10.61
C ALA A 226 14.51 1.65 9.16
N THR A 227 13.27 1.78 8.70
CA THR A 227 12.87 1.40 7.34
C THR A 227 13.48 2.33 6.30
N TRP A 228 13.40 3.66 6.52
CA TRP A 228 13.97 4.65 5.60
C TRP A 228 15.49 4.60 5.54
N LEU A 229 16.16 4.33 6.66
CA LEU A 229 17.60 4.09 6.69
C LEU A 229 17.97 2.86 5.85
N SER A 230 17.21 1.77 6.00
CA SER A 230 17.44 0.53 5.25
C SER A 230 17.18 0.69 3.75
N ILE A 231 16.11 1.41 3.36
CA ILE A 231 15.84 1.77 1.96
C ILE A 231 16.94 2.66 1.41
N GLY A 232 17.38 3.67 2.17
CA GLY A 232 18.48 4.56 1.79
C GLY A 232 19.76 3.78 1.52
N ALA A 233 20.13 2.86 2.42
CA ALA A 233 21.28 1.98 2.22
C ALA A 233 21.14 1.11 0.96
N ALA A 234 19.96 0.51 0.74
CA ALA A 234 19.70 -0.32 -0.44
C ALA A 234 19.77 0.49 -1.76
N VAL A 235 19.24 1.71 -1.78
CA VAL A 235 19.32 2.61 -2.94
C VAL A 235 20.75 3.07 -3.18
N LEU A 236 21.53 3.35 -2.13
CA LEU A 236 22.97 3.66 -2.26
C LEU A 236 23.79 2.48 -2.78
N CYS A 237 23.41 1.25 -2.43
CA CYS A 237 24.03 0.06 -2.98
C CYS A 237 23.84 -0.06 -4.51
N LEU A 238 22.78 0.50 -5.09
CA LEU A 238 22.54 0.40 -6.53
C LEU A 238 23.66 1.08 -7.36
N PRO A 239 23.97 2.38 -7.21
CA PRO A 239 25.10 3.01 -7.89
C PRO A 239 26.43 2.29 -7.67
N VAL A 240 26.71 1.85 -6.43
CA VAL A 240 27.93 1.11 -6.10
C VAL A 240 27.99 -0.20 -6.88
N LEU A 241 26.90 -0.98 -6.90
CA LEU A 241 26.81 -2.23 -7.67
C LEU A 241 26.93 -1.96 -9.18
N ARG A 242 26.43 -0.81 -9.66
CA ARG A 242 26.61 -0.40 -11.06
C ARG A 242 28.07 -0.13 -11.40
N TYR A 243 28.84 0.41 -10.47
CA TYR A 243 30.26 0.69 -10.65
C TYR A 243 31.14 -0.56 -10.49
N THR A 244 30.91 -1.36 -9.44
CA THR A 244 31.74 -2.54 -9.13
C THR A 244 31.47 -3.73 -10.05
N GLN A 245 30.22 -3.96 -10.46
CA GLN A 245 29.82 -5.12 -11.29
C GLN A 245 28.97 -4.69 -12.50
N PRO A 246 29.59 -4.08 -13.52
CA PRO A 246 28.88 -3.55 -14.69
C PRO A 246 28.32 -4.64 -15.62
N ASN A 247 28.91 -5.84 -15.62
CA ASN A 247 28.59 -6.92 -16.56
C ASN A 247 27.46 -7.86 -16.12
N LEU A 248 26.84 -7.63 -14.96
CA LEU A 248 25.70 -8.42 -14.52
C LEU A 248 24.51 -8.26 -15.49
N GLU A 249 23.85 -9.36 -15.85
CA GLU A 249 22.60 -9.31 -16.61
C GLU A 249 21.52 -8.66 -15.75
N ARG A 250 21.00 -7.51 -16.22
CA ARG A 250 19.95 -6.73 -15.54
C ARG A 250 18.68 -6.78 -16.38
N PRO A 251 17.68 -7.61 -16.00
CA PRO A 251 16.40 -7.69 -16.71
C PRO A 251 15.63 -6.37 -16.67
N ILE A 252 15.79 -5.59 -15.59
CA ILE A 252 15.18 -4.26 -15.41
C ILE A 252 16.29 -3.23 -15.29
N LYS A 253 16.24 -2.19 -16.14
CA LYS A 253 17.17 -1.05 -16.09
C LYS A 253 16.38 0.22 -15.84
N VAL A 254 16.64 0.87 -14.71
CA VAL A 254 16.13 2.21 -14.38
C VAL A 254 17.18 3.27 -14.68
N ASN A 255 16.74 4.49 -15.01
CA ASN A 255 17.64 5.61 -15.32
C ASN A 255 18.48 5.98 -14.09
N LEU A 256 19.75 6.38 -14.27
CA LEU A 256 20.63 6.70 -13.13
C LEU A 256 20.14 7.90 -12.31
N PHE A 257 19.32 8.77 -12.89
CA PHE A 257 18.72 9.90 -12.19
C PHE A 257 17.63 9.48 -11.20
N PHE A 258 17.00 8.33 -11.42
CA PHE A 258 16.03 7.70 -10.51
C PHE A 258 16.59 6.33 -10.09
N PRO A 259 17.59 6.31 -9.18
CA PRO A 259 18.19 5.09 -8.69
C PRO A 259 17.21 4.24 -7.87
#